data_AF-A0A9W8ZC15-F1
#
_entry.id   AF-A0A9W8ZC15-F1
#
_cell.length_a   1.000
_cell.length_b   1.000
_cell.length_c   1.000
_cell.angle_alpha   90.00
_cell.angle_beta   90.00
_cell.angle_gamma   90.00
#
_symmetry.space_group_name_H-M   'P 1'
#
loop_
_entity.id
_entity.type
_entity.pdbx_description
1 polymer ?
#
loop_
_entity_poly.entity_id
_entity_poly.type
_entity_poly.pdbx_seq_one_letter_code
_entity_poly.pdbx_strand_id
1 'polypeptide(L)'
;MPQTRSKQIEPVVETMPSSDNELSEPPDTLSSPPPASFKRQLAKYSYAGSSTKENDSPASPRTSTKRPRTATVIKTEPSVSAPTTSSSRPTKKQRKSSKYANPSKYAHLSPLVDILEHNLICVFVGTNPGVSTARQGHAYAHPSNHFWKLLHSSGLTDRRLAPSEDRSLPARYCMGNTNIVSRPSKDAAELSKDEMTEGTRELERKFAEFRPEAVCIVGKGIWEAVWRFKYGRNIRKEEFRYGWQDEEGNMGKQGHWEGSRVFVATSTSGLAASLKPAEKEAIWKPFGEWVQRRREERGFVPRKVDDELGESTVKVQGVIKTEGGARTM
;
A
#
# COMPACT_ATOMS: atom_id res chain seq x y z
N MET A 1 0.53 -18.10 -77.56
CA MET A 1 1.63 -17.20 -77.17
C MET A 1 1.32 -16.66 -75.78
N PRO A 2 2.27 -16.68 -74.83
CA PRO A 2 2.54 -17.79 -73.91
C PRO A 2 2.00 -17.50 -72.49
N GLN A 3 1.32 -18.44 -71.81
CA GLN A 3 1.84 -19.42 -70.83
C GLN A 3 3.09 -19.03 -70.04
N THR A 4 2.95 -18.96 -68.70
CA THR A 4 3.84 -19.51 -67.65
C THR A 4 3.23 -19.20 -66.28
N ARG A 5 3.30 -19.99 -65.20
CA ARG A 5 3.45 -21.42 -64.90
C ARG A 5 3.33 -21.48 -63.37
N SER A 6 2.41 -22.28 -62.82
CA SER A 6 2.33 -22.59 -61.39
C SER A 6 3.64 -23.18 -60.85
N LYS A 7 3.95 -22.87 -59.58
CA LYS A 7 4.75 -23.75 -58.72
C LYS A 7 4.04 -23.91 -57.36
N GLN A 8 3.48 -25.09 -57.16
CA GLN A 8 3.29 -25.71 -55.84
C GLN A 8 4.64 -26.28 -55.39
N ILE A 9 4.97 -26.15 -54.10
CA ILE A 9 5.85 -27.07 -53.38
C ILE A 9 5.26 -27.22 -51.97
N GLU A 10 4.88 -28.46 -51.65
CA GLU A 10 4.40 -29.00 -50.37
C GLU A 10 5.59 -29.31 -49.41
N PRO A 11 5.34 -29.65 -48.13
CA PRO A 11 6.20 -29.29 -47.00
C PRO A 11 7.33 -30.30 -46.73
N VAL A 12 8.42 -29.81 -46.12
CA VAL A 12 9.48 -30.65 -45.57
C VAL A 12 9.34 -30.70 -44.06
N VAL A 13 8.96 -31.87 -43.56
CA VAL A 13 9.09 -32.30 -42.17
C VAL A 13 10.50 -32.86 -42.02
N GLU A 14 11.31 -32.29 -41.15
CA GLU A 14 12.56 -32.91 -40.71
C GLU A 14 12.56 -32.99 -39.18
N THR A 15 12.44 -34.24 -38.72
CA THR A 15 12.51 -34.68 -37.33
C THR A 15 13.93 -35.10 -36.98
N MET A 16 14.22 -35.04 -35.66
CA MET A 16 15.26 -35.73 -34.87
C MET A 16 16.53 -34.91 -34.54
N PRO A 17 17.26 -35.21 -33.44
CA PRO A 17 17.00 -36.21 -32.39
C PRO A 17 17.02 -35.68 -30.95
N SER A 18 16.37 -36.45 -30.09
CA SER A 18 16.56 -36.48 -28.64
C SER A 18 18.02 -36.82 -28.29
N SER A 19 18.53 -36.24 -27.22
CA SER A 19 19.71 -36.76 -26.53
C SER A 19 19.53 -36.57 -25.04
N ASP A 20 19.38 -37.71 -24.38
CA ASP A 20 19.45 -37.91 -22.95
C ASP A 20 20.75 -37.31 -22.40
N ASN A 21 20.67 -36.60 -21.28
CA ASN A 21 21.82 -36.44 -20.41
C ASN A 21 21.36 -36.57 -18.96
N GLU A 22 21.50 -37.80 -18.47
CA GLU A 22 21.35 -38.22 -17.09
C GLU A 22 22.64 -37.89 -16.30
N LEU A 23 22.46 -37.64 -15.00
CA LEU A 23 23.43 -37.54 -13.91
C LEU A 23 24.44 -36.37 -13.90
N SER A 24 24.32 -35.50 -12.88
CA SER A 24 25.17 -35.58 -11.67
C SER A 24 24.86 -34.43 -10.70
N GLU A 25 24.24 -34.74 -9.56
CA GLU A 25 24.23 -33.88 -8.37
C GLU A 25 25.61 -33.88 -7.69
N PRO A 26 26.05 -32.75 -7.12
CA PRO A 26 27.09 -32.75 -6.08
C PRO A 26 26.51 -32.41 -4.69
N PRO A 27 27.25 -32.73 -3.61
CA PRO A 27 26.70 -33.38 -2.43
C PRO A 27 26.20 -32.44 -1.32
N ASP A 28 25.31 -33.01 -0.50
CA ASP A 28 24.96 -32.57 0.85
C ASP A 28 26.20 -32.33 1.72
N THR A 29 26.39 -31.09 2.15
CA THR A 29 27.24 -30.77 3.30
C THR A 29 26.37 -30.37 4.48
N LEU A 30 26.24 -31.30 5.44
CA LEU A 30 25.85 -31.02 6.82
C LEU A 30 26.90 -30.12 7.49
N SER A 31 26.48 -29.02 8.12
CA SER A 31 26.83 -28.66 9.52
C SER A 31 26.54 -27.19 9.85
N SER A 32 25.52 -26.94 10.68
CA SER A 32 25.64 -26.21 11.97
C SER A 32 24.25 -25.84 12.50
N PRO A 33 23.85 -26.24 13.73
CA PRO A 33 22.57 -25.84 14.30
C PRO A 33 22.62 -24.36 14.75
N PRO A 34 21.55 -23.57 14.56
CA PRO A 34 21.50 -22.21 15.08
C PRO A 34 21.43 -22.21 16.62
N PRO A 35 22.01 -21.21 17.30
CA PRO A 35 22.09 -21.15 18.75
C PRO A 35 20.69 -21.13 19.40
N ALA A 36 20.61 -21.77 20.58
CA ALA A 36 19.40 -22.02 21.37
C ALA A 36 18.73 -20.77 21.99
N SER A 37 18.61 -19.67 21.25
CA SER A 37 17.95 -18.44 21.68
C SER A 37 16.63 -18.15 20.94
N PHE A 38 16.35 -18.80 19.80
CA PHE A 38 15.16 -18.50 19.00
C PHE A 38 13.92 -19.37 19.33
N LYS A 39 14.08 -20.57 19.90
CA LYS A 39 12.95 -21.44 20.26
C LYS A 39 12.13 -20.95 21.46
N ARG A 40 12.63 -19.99 22.24
CA ARG A 40 11.93 -19.49 23.45
C ARG A 40 10.96 -18.35 23.19
N GLN A 41 10.89 -17.83 21.96
CA GLN A 41 10.03 -16.69 21.60
C GLN A 41 8.83 -17.05 20.73
N LEU A 42 8.67 -18.33 20.38
CA LEU A 42 7.49 -18.87 19.67
C LEU A 42 6.46 -19.54 20.61
N ALA A 43 6.80 -19.77 21.88
CA ALA A 43 5.86 -20.30 22.87
C ALA A 43 4.79 -19.30 23.32
N LYS A 44 4.82 -18.05 22.82
CA LYS A 44 3.82 -17.02 23.14
C LYS A 44 2.65 -16.96 22.15
N TYR A 45 2.64 -17.84 21.14
CA TYR A 45 1.57 -17.93 20.13
C TYR A 45 1.10 -19.36 19.84
N SER A 46 1.41 -20.33 20.71
CA SER A 46 0.81 -21.67 20.62
C SER A 46 -0.60 -21.64 21.21
N TYR A 47 -1.58 -22.00 20.38
CA TYR A 47 -2.97 -22.24 20.76
C TYR A 47 -3.05 -23.42 21.75
N ALA A 48 -3.72 -23.22 22.89
CA ALA A 48 -4.11 -24.32 23.77
C ALA A 48 -5.64 -24.46 23.73
N GLY A 49 -6.08 -25.63 23.24
CA GLY A 49 -7.46 -26.07 23.35
C GLY A 49 -7.88 -26.29 24.80
N SER A 50 -9.18 -26.17 25.02
CA SER A 50 -9.88 -26.39 26.28
C SER A 50 -9.58 -27.75 26.92
N SER A 51 -9.09 -27.78 28.16
CA SER A 51 -9.71 -28.52 29.29
C SER A 51 -8.91 -28.42 30.62
N THR A 52 -9.67 -28.07 31.68
CA THR A 52 -9.58 -28.52 33.10
C THR A 52 -8.37 -28.21 34.01
N LYS A 53 -8.67 -27.35 35.01
CA LYS A 53 -8.25 -27.24 36.43
C LYS A 53 -7.05 -28.05 36.94
N GLU A 54 -6.15 -27.37 37.68
CA GLU A 54 -5.87 -27.64 39.12
C GLU A 54 -4.99 -26.55 39.77
N ASN A 55 -5.18 -26.39 41.09
CA ASN A 55 -4.53 -25.44 42.01
C ASN A 55 -3.03 -25.74 42.19
N ASP A 56 -2.18 -24.71 42.34
CA ASP A 56 -1.50 -24.44 43.61
C ASP A 56 -0.70 -23.11 43.61
N SER A 57 -0.63 -22.48 44.77
CA SER A 57 0.29 -21.39 45.19
C SER A 57 1.13 -21.96 46.36
N PRO A 58 2.30 -21.41 46.80
CA PRO A 58 2.57 -19.97 46.90
C PRO A 58 4.07 -19.53 46.79
N ALA A 59 4.28 -18.22 47.03
CA ALA A 59 5.42 -17.59 47.73
C ALA A 59 6.30 -16.59 46.92
N SER A 60 6.11 -15.31 47.25
CA SER A 60 7.13 -14.23 47.25
C SER A 60 7.78 -14.17 48.67
N PRO A 61 8.71 -13.25 49.05
CA PRO A 61 9.30 -12.11 48.31
C PRO A 61 10.83 -11.95 48.50
N ARG A 62 11.45 -10.99 47.79
CA ARG A 62 12.48 -10.12 48.42
C ARG A 62 12.73 -8.82 47.66
N THR A 63 12.45 -7.74 48.38
CA THR A 63 12.71 -6.33 48.13
C THR A 63 14.13 -5.94 48.56
N SER A 64 14.82 -5.05 47.83
CA SER A 64 15.86 -4.18 48.43
C SER A 64 15.88 -2.77 47.81
N THR A 65 15.29 -1.88 48.60
CA THR A 65 15.57 -0.46 48.88
C THR A 65 16.73 0.27 48.19
N LYS A 66 16.37 1.49 47.73
CA LYS A 66 17.19 2.67 47.40
C LYS A 66 18.03 3.17 48.60
N ARG A 67 19.21 3.76 48.34
CA ARG A 67 19.57 5.14 48.80
C ARG A 67 20.94 5.63 48.24
N PRO A 68 21.16 6.97 48.17
CA PRO A 68 22.11 7.64 47.28
C PRO A 68 23.46 7.94 47.94
N ARG A 69 24.50 8.24 47.14
CA ARG A 69 25.77 8.78 47.61
C ARG A 69 25.98 10.22 47.12
N THR A 70 25.88 11.11 48.11
CA THR A 70 26.63 12.34 48.41
C THR A 70 27.57 12.91 47.35
N ALA A 71 27.33 14.18 47.03
CA ALA A 71 28.20 15.07 46.29
C ALA A 71 29.38 15.53 47.17
N THR A 72 30.60 15.41 46.66
CA THR A 72 31.80 16.06 47.23
C THR A 72 32.23 17.16 46.27
N VAL A 73 32.17 18.39 46.76
CA VAL A 73 32.69 19.59 46.12
C VAL A 73 34.19 19.62 46.34
N ILE A 74 34.98 19.61 45.26
CA ILE A 74 36.39 20.04 45.29
C ILE A 74 36.56 21.10 44.20
N LYS A 75 37.04 22.25 44.67
CA LYS A 75 37.29 23.48 43.95
C LYS A 75 38.77 23.47 43.57
N THR A 76 39.07 23.50 42.27
CA THR A 76 40.44 23.76 41.77
C THR A 76 40.36 24.63 40.51
N GLU A 77 41.08 25.73 40.57
CA GLU A 77 41.23 26.80 39.57
C GLU A 77 42.28 26.43 38.49
N PRO A 78 42.38 27.19 37.37
CA PRO A 78 42.49 26.64 36.02
C PRO A 78 43.92 26.52 35.51
N SER A 79 44.17 25.54 34.64
CA SER A 79 45.34 25.51 33.76
C SER A 79 44.91 25.40 32.29
N VAL A 80 45.65 26.16 31.48
CA VAL A 80 45.36 26.59 30.12
C VAL A 80 45.61 25.45 29.13
N SER A 81 44.64 25.09 28.27
CA SER A 81 44.87 24.31 27.04
C SER A 81 43.67 24.32 26.07
N ALA A 82 43.91 24.91 24.90
CA ALA A 82 43.31 24.73 23.56
C ALA A 82 41.77 24.83 23.33
N PRO A 83 41.32 25.58 22.31
CA PRO A 83 39.91 25.70 21.98
C PRO A 83 39.40 24.43 21.30
N THR A 84 38.69 23.59 22.05
CA THR A 84 37.81 22.58 21.45
C THR A 84 36.50 23.25 21.08
N THR A 85 36.27 23.36 19.77
CA THR A 85 34.99 23.79 19.20
C THR A 85 33.90 22.82 19.65
N SER A 86 33.08 23.26 20.59
CA SER A 86 31.88 22.54 21.02
C SER A 86 30.87 22.57 19.86
N SER A 87 30.91 21.54 19.02
CA SER A 87 29.86 21.24 18.05
C SER A 87 28.56 21.01 18.82
N SER A 88 27.76 22.07 18.99
CA SER A 88 26.39 21.98 19.48
C SER A 88 25.60 21.09 18.52
N ARG A 89 25.36 19.85 18.92
CA ARG A 89 24.48 18.91 18.21
C ARG A 89 23.12 19.58 18.06
N PRO A 90 22.61 19.82 16.83
CA PRO A 90 21.37 20.57 16.67
C PRO A 90 20.25 19.81 17.36
N THR A 91 19.60 20.48 18.33
CA THR A 91 18.41 19.97 18.98
C THR A 91 17.38 19.68 17.89
N LYS A 92 16.94 18.42 17.78
CA LYS A 92 15.88 18.03 16.84
C LYS A 92 14.64 18.85 17.19
N LYS A 93 14.39 19.94 16.45
CA LYS A 93 13.14 20.70 16.51
C LYS A 93 12.00 19.70 16.26
N GLN A 94 11.23 19.38 17.30
CA GLN A 94 10.00 18.62 17.14
C GLN A 94 9.10 19.42 16.19
N ARG A 95 8.76 18.82 15.04
CA ARG A 95 7.83 19.45 14.09
C ARG A 95 6.46 19.55 14.76
N LYS A 96 5.92 20.75 14.85
CA LYS A 96 4.53 20.98 15.29
C LYS A 96 3.59 20.17 14.40
N SER A 97 2.59 19.51 14.99
CA SER A 97 1.53 18.86 14.24
C SER A 97 0.80 19.90 13.38
N SER A 98 0.58 19.55 12.12
CA SER A 98 -0.30 20.30 11.23
C SER A 98 -1.73 20.27 11.78
N LYS A 99 -2.47 21.35 11.52
CA LYS A 99 -3.92 21.44 11.71
C LYS A 99 -4.56 21.53 10.33
N TYR A 100 -5.90 21.42 10.29
CA TYR A 100 -6.68 21.65 9.09
C TYR A 100 -6.15 22.83 8.27
N ALA A 101 -6.00 22.61 6.96
CA ALA A 101 -5.60 23.65 6.03
C ALA A 101 -6.72 23.90 5.02
N ASN A 102 -7.10 25.17 4.88
CA ASN A 102 -8.07 25.58 3.87
C ASN A 102 -7.60 25.16 2.46
N PRO A 103 -8.51 24.68 1.59
CA PRO A 103 -8.18 24.26 0.22
C PRO A 103 -7.34 25.25 -0.59
N SER A 104 -7.58 26.55 -0.41
CA SER A 104 -6.85 27.62 -1.12
C SER A 104 -5.32 27.55 -0.95
N LYS A 105 -4.83 27.03 0.18
CA LYS A 105 -3.39 26.88 0.46
C LYS A 105 -2.66 26.05 -0.60
N TYR A 106 -3.33 25.06 -1.19
CA TYR A 106 -2.74 24.14 -2.18
C TYR A 106 -3.45 24.21 -3.54
N ALA A 107 -4.25 25.25 -3.80
CA ALA A 107 -4.98 25.39 -5.06
C ALA A 107 -4.07 25.49 -6.30
N HIS A 108 -2.79 25.81 -6.12
CA HIS A 108 -1.78 25.83 -7.18
C HIS A 108 -1.27 24.42 -7.55
N LEU A 109 -1.70 23.36 -6.86
CA LEU A 109 -1.33 21.98 -7.14
C LEU A 109 -2.50 21.24 -7.76
N SER A 110 -2.24 20.53 -8.85
CA SER A 110 -3.23 19.67 -9.47
C SER A 110 -3.51 18.43 -8.60
N PRO A 111 -4.78 17.99 -8.51
CA PRO A 111 -5.11 16.66 -8.04
C PRO A 111 -4.41 15.56 -8.86
N LEU A 112 -4.26 14.38 -8.27
CA LEU A 112 -3.74 13.22 -8.98
C LEU A 112 -4.88 12.58 -9.79
N VAL A 113 -4.57 12.13 -11.01
CA VAL A 113 -5.50 11.35 -11.83
C VAL A 113 -5.62 9.94 -11.23
N ASP A 114 -6.85 9.47 -11.04
CA ASP A 114 -7.09 8.10 -10.59
C ASP A 114 -6.71 7.09 -11.69
N ILE A 115 -6.17 5.96 -11.26
CA ILE A 115 -5.82 4.83 -12.12
C ILE A 115 -6.87 3.76 -11.85
N LEU A 116 -7.98 3.82 -12.59
CA LEU A 116 -9.13 2.93 -12.46
C LEU A 116 -9.53 2.42 -13.84
N GLU A 117 -9.66 1.11 -13.95
CA GLU A 117 -10.21 0.41 -15.11
C GLU A 117 -11.21 -0.62 -14.61
N HIS A 118 -12.16 -1.03 -15.47
CA HIS A 118 -12.92 -2.26 -15.21
C HIS A 118 -11.96 -3.45 -15.24
N ASN A 119 -12.29 -4.55 -14.57
CA ASN A 119 -11.44 -5.75 -14.70
C ASN A 119 -10.37 -5.89 -13.62
N LEU A 120 -10.12 -4.88 -12.79
CA LEU A 120 -8.97 -4.88 -11.87
C LEU A 120 -9.13 -5.92 -10.76
N ILE A 121 -8.04 -6.60 -10.43
CA ILE A 121 -7.98 -7.51 -9.27
C ILE A 121 -8.02 -6.67 -7.99
N CYS A 122 -7.25 -5.57 -7.96
CA CYS A 122 -7.33 -4.68 -6.83
C CYS A 122 -7.05 -3.21 -7.13
N VAL A 123 -7.54 -2.35 -6.23
CA VAL A 123 -7.24 -0.91 -6.22
C VAL A 123 -6.69 -0.51 -4.86
N PHE A 124 -5.59 0.24 -4.84
CA PHE A 124 -5.07 0.84 -3.62
C PHE A 124 -5.68 2.21 -3.37
N VAL A 125 -6.10 2.46 -2.13
CA VAL A 125 -6.70 3.71 -1.69
C VAL A 125 -5.75 4.44 -0.77
N GLY A 126 -5.14 5.51 -1.28
CA GLY A 126 -4.35 6.46 -0.49
C GLY A 126 -5.22 7.50 0.23
N THR A 127 -4.61 8.29 1.11
CA THR A 127 -5.32 9.37 1.81
C THR A 127 -5.60 10.52 0.84
N ASN A 128 -4.54 11.15 0.34
CA ASN A 128 -4.59 12.23 -0.61
C ASN A 128 -3.20 12.45 -1.22
N PRO A 129 -3.08 13.18 -2.35
CA PRO A 129 -1.78 13.51 -2.91
C PRO A 129 -0.98 14.40 -1.94
N GLY A 130 0.19 13.92 -1.50
CA GLY A 130 1.16 14.79 -0.84
C GLY A 130 1.71 15.83 -1.80
N VAL A 131 2.25 16.96 -1.32
CA VAL A 131 2.82 18.03 -2.19
C VAL A 131 3.77 17.50 -3.27
N SER A 132 4.66 16.57 -2.92
CA SER A 132 5.61 15.96 -3.87
C SER A 132 4.94 15.01 -4.88
N THR A 133 3.91 14.28 -4.46
CA THR A 133 3.07 13.43 -5.33
C THR A 133 2.30 14.29 -6.32
N ALA A 134 1.68 15.38 -5.86
CA ALA A 134 0.93 16.30 -6.71
C ALA A 134 1.83 17.00 -7.75
N ARG A 135 3.03 17.43 -7.34
CA ARG A 135 4.00 18.04 -8.27
C ARG A 135 4.53 17.09 -9.34
N GLN A 136 4.77 15.83 -8.97
CA GLN A 136 5.28 14.82 -9.90
C GLN A 136 4.16 14.18 -10.74
N GLY A 137 2.90 14.28 -10.32
CA GLY A 137 1.79 13.65 -11.02
C GLY A 137 1.76 12.13 -10.93
N HIS A 138 2.46 11.55 -9.94
CA HIS A 138 2.60 10.10 -9.76
C HIS A 138 2.28 9.65 -8.34
N ALA A 139 1.55 8.55 -8.22
CA ALA A 139 1.12 7.96 -6.96
C ALA A 139 2.31 7.65 -6.04
N TYR A 140 2.20 8.05 -4.77
CA TYR A 140 3.20 7.79 -3.73
C TYR A 140 4.64 8.23 -4.06
N ALA A 141 4.82 9.26 -4.92
CA ALA A 141 6.14 9.69 -5.40
C ALA A 141 7.06 10.39 -4.37
N HIS A 142 6.62 10.62 -3.14
CA HIS A 142 7.50 11.22 -2.13
C HIS A 142 8.60 10.22 -1.70
N PRO A 143 9.89 10.60 -1.62
CA PRO A 143 10.99 9.67 -1.34
C PRO A 143 10.89 8.89 -0.02
N SER A 144 10.26 9.48 1.00
CA SER A 144 10.02 8.80 2.28
C SER A 144 8.81 7.86 2.28
N ASN A 145 8.08 7.76 1.17
CA ASN A 145 6.95 6.85 1.03
C ASN A 145 7.45 5.43 0.70
N HIS A 146 6.92 4.44 1.42
CA HIS A 146 7.34 3.05 1.32
C HIS A 146 6.44 2.21 0.41
N PHE A 147 5.44 2.80 -0.25
CA PHE A 147 4.45 2.07 -1.05
C PHE A 147 5.11 1.15 -2.08
N TRP A 148 5.96 1.70 -2.95
CA TRP A 148 6.64 0.92 -3.99
C TRP A 148 7.56 -0.18 -3.44
N LYS A 149 8.15 0.04 -2.26
CA LYS A 149 8.94 -0.99 -1.57
C LYS A 149 8.02 -2.11 -1.06
N LEU A 150 6.93 -1.76 -0.38
CA LEU A 150 5.98 -2.72 0.19
C LEU A 150 5.19 -3.47 -0.87
N LEU A 151 4.90 -2.82 -2.00
CA LEU A 151 4.27 -3.43 -3.17
C LEU A 151 5.13 -4.59 -3.69
N HIS A 152 6.41 -4.34 -3.92
CA HIS A 152 7.36 -5.36 -4.35
C HIS A 152 7.61 -6.43 -3.27
N SER A 153 7.90 -6.03 -2.02
CA SER A 153 8.26 -7.00 -0.97
C SER A 153 7.10 -7.90 -0.53
N SER A 154 5.86 -7.55 -0.88
CA SER A 154 4.68 -8.42 -0.68
C SER A 154 4.36 -9.31 -1.89
N GLY A 155 5.13 -9.20 -2.97
CA GLY A 155 4.93 -9.97 -4.21
C GLY A 155 3.81 -9.43 -5.10
N LEU A 156 3.31 -8.21 -4.86
CA LEU A 156 2.32 -7.58 -5.75
C LEU A 156 2.92 -7.22 -7.11
N THR A 157 4.23 -6.99 -7.15
CA THR A 157 5.03 -6.79 -8.37
C THR A 157 6.27 -7.68 -8.32
N ASP A 158 6.74 -8.11 -9.49
CA ASP A 158 7.94 -8.94 -9.73
C ASP A 158 9.25 -8.20 -9.46
N ARG A 159 9.25 -6.87 -9.61
CA ARG A 159 10.35 -5.99 -9.23
C ARG A 159 9.83 -4.75 -8.51
N ARG A 160 10.74 -3.96 -7.95
CA ARG A 160 10.42 -2.64 -7.42
C ARG A 160 10.21 -1.65 -8.57
N LEU A 161 8.98 -1.17 -8.74
CA LEU A 161 8.64 -0.13 -9.69
C LEU A 161 9.02 1.27 -9.16
N ALA A 162 9.30 2.19 -10.07
CA ALA A 162 9.39 3.61 -9.79
C ALA A 162 7.99 4.25 -9.79
N PRO A 163 7.78 5.39 -9.09
CA PRO A 163 6.52 6.11 -9.11
C PRO A 163 6.02 6.46 -10.52
N SER A 164 6.94 6.77 -11.44
CA SER A 164 6.63 7.10 -12.84
C SER A 164 5.98 5.96 -13.62
N GLU A 165 6.01 4.75 -13.09
CA GLU A 165 5.45 3.55 -13.73
C GLU A 165 4.02 3.25 -13.24
N ASP A 166 3.43 4.09 -12.40
CA ASP A 166 2.09 3.87 -11.82
C ASP A 166 0.99 3.64 -12.86
N ARG A 167 1.00 4.37 -13.96
CA ARG A 167 0.04 4.20 -15.06
C ARG A 167 0.12 2.84 -15.76
N SER A 168 1.21 2.10 -15.57
CA SER A 168 1.35 0.75 -16.13
C SER A 168 0.68 -0.33 -15.26
N LEU A 169 0.28 -0.01 -14.03
CA LEU A 169 -0.27 -0.96 -13.07
C LEU A 169 -1.49 -1.75 -13.59
N PRO A 170 -2.46 -1.15 -14.32
CA PRO A 170 -3.59 -1.89 -14.86
C PRO A 170 -3.15 -2.94 -15.87
N ALA A 171 -2.31 -2.54 -16.84
CA ALA A 171 -1.88 -3.38 -17.95
C ALA A 171 -0.93 -4.50 -17.51
N ARG A 172 0.02 -4.21 -16.61
CA ARG A 172 1.07 -5.15 -16.21
C ARG A 172 0.67 -6.03 -15.02
N TYR A 173 -0.28 -5.58 -14.21
CA TYR A 173 -0.53 -6.20 -12.90
C TYR A 173 -2.01 -6.32 -12.51
N CYS A 174 -2.96 -5.84 -13.32
CA CYS A 174 -4.39 -5.76 -12.94
C CYS A 174 -4.62 -4.99 -11.63
N MET A 175 -3.81 -3.95 -11.39
CA MET A 175 -3.90 -3.12 -10.20
C MET A 175 -4.19 -1.66 -10.56
N GLY A 176 -4.89 -0.95 -9.69
CA GLY A 176 -5.18 0.47 -9.82
C GLY A 176 -4.88 1.26 -8.56
N ASN A 177 -5.06 2.57 -8.63
CA ASN A 177 -4.76 3.49 -7.54
C ASN A 177 -5.74 4.66 -7.52
N THR A 178 -6.23 5.03 -6.33
CA THR A 178 -7.08 6.21 -6.10
C THR A 178 -6.75 6.80 -4.73
N ASN A 179 -7.32 7.96 -4.41
CA ASN A 179 -7.33 8.50 -3.05
C ASN A 179 -8.76 8.67 -2.53
N ILE A 180 -8.91 8.65 -1.20
CA ILE A 180 -10.16 9.05 -0.55
C ILE A 180 -10.39 10.55 -0.70
N VAL A 181 -9.37 11.39 -0.62
CA VAL A 181 -9.48 12.83 -0.85
C VAL A 181 -8.63 13.22 -2.06
N SER A 182 -9.24 13.90 -3.04
CA SER A 182 -8.59 14.32 -4.28
C SER A 182 -7.61 15.48 -4.09
N ARG A 183 -7.91 16.37 -3.14
CA ARG A 183 -7.14 17.60 -2.92
C ARG A 183 -5.74 17.35 -2.35
N PRO A 184 -4.69 17.99 -2.91
CA PRO A 184 -3.37 17.94 -2.32
C PRO A 184 -3.27 18.61 -0.94
N SER A 185 -2.46 18.02 -0.06
CA SER A 185 -2.05 18.64 1.21
C SER A 185 -0.65 18.17 1.61
N LYS A 186 -0.10 18.74 2.68
CA LYS A 186 1.19 18.29 3.21
C LYS A 186 1.09 16.91 3.87
N ASP A 187 0.01 16.68 4.60
CA ASP A 187 -0.26 15.44 5.31
C ASP A 187 -1.75 15.34 5.68
N ALA A 188 -2.14 14.15 6.15
CA ALA A 188 -3.52 13.80 6.46
C ALA A 188 -4.16 14.67 7.57
N ALA A 189 -3.36 15.27 8.46
CA ALA A 189 -3.88 16.09 9.55
C ALA A 189 -4.36 17.48 9.08
N GLU A 190 -4.07 17.84 7.82
CA GLU A 190 -4.61 19.05 7.18
C GLU A 190 -6.00 18.85 6.55
N LEU A 191 -6.55 17.63 6.56
CA LEU A 191 -7.86 17.30 5.98
C LEU A 191 -8.97 17.35 7.02
N SER A 192 -10.16 17.80 6.63
CA SER A 192 -11.33 17.76 7.51
C SER A 192 -11.97 16.36 7.54
N LYS A 193 -12.82 16.12 8.56
CA LYS A 193 -13.63 14.90 8.60
C LYS A 193 -14.64 14.85 7.46
N ASP A 194 -15.19 15.99 7.08
CA ASP A 194 -16.18 16.09 5.99
C ASP A 194 -15.57 15.77 4.64
N GLU A 195 -14.33 16.21 4.37
CA GLU A 195 -13.57 15.83 3.17
C GLU A 195 -13.40 14.30 3.10
N MET A 196 -13.09 13.66 4.22
CA MET A 196 -12.95 12.19 4.29
C MET A 196 -14.28 11.46 4.13
N THR A 197 -15.38 12.02 4.65
CA THR A 197 -16.74 11.46 4.50
C THR A 197 -17.21 11.57 3.05
N GLU A 198 -17.05 12.74 2.42
CA GLU A 198 -17.37 12.93 0.99
C GLU A 198 -16.52 12.01 0.12
N GLY A 199 -15.22 11.95 0.41
CA GLY A 199 -14.31 11.03 -0.22
C GLY A 199 -14.74 9.57 -0.14
N THR A 200 -15.30 9.15 0.99
CA THR A 200 -15.86 7.80 1.12
C THR A 200 -17.04 7.58 0.18
N ARG A 201 -17.94 8.56 0.08
CA ARG A 201 -19.09 8.49 -0.85
C ARG A 201 -18.62 8.37 -2.29
N GLU A 202 -17.61 9.14 -2.68
CA GLU A 202 -17.02 9.05 -4.01
C GLU A 202 -16.38 7.68 -4.28
N LEU A 203 -15.67 7.11 -3.30
CA LEU A 203 -15.09 5.78 -3.40
C LEU A 203 -16.17 4.70 -3.56
N GLU A 204 -17.25 4.76 -2.79
CA GLU A 204 -18.39 3.84 -2.93
C GLU A 204 -18.97 3.92 -4.36
N ARG A 205 -19.14 5.12 -4.91
CA ARG A 205 -19.59 5.31 -6.30
C ARG A 205 -18.61 4.69 -7.31
N LYS A 206 -17.30 4.99 -7.17
CA LYS A 206 -16.25 4.46 -8.06
C LYS A 206 -16.20 2.94 -8.02
N PHE A 207 -16.30 2.32 -6.84
CA PHE A 207 -16.22 0.86 -6.73
C PHE A 207 -17.49 0.13 -7.14
N ALA A 208 -18.65 0.82 -7.12
CA ALA A 208 -19.87 0.31 -7.73
C ALA A 208 -19.80 0.31 -9.28
N GLU A 209 -19.10 1.31 -9.85
CA GLU A 209 -18.89 1.49 -11.29
C GLU A 209 -17.79 0.56 -11.83
N PHE A 210 -16.57 0.65 -11.30
CA PHE A 210 -15.40 -0.07 -11.81
C PHE A 210 -15.31 -1.52 -11.30
N ARG A 211 -15.95 -1.83 -10.16
CA ARG A 211 -16.07 -3.17 -9.58
C ARG A 211 -14.74 -3.94 -9.50
N PRO A 212 -13.67 -3.38 -8.90
CA PRO A 212 -12.48 -4.17 -8.63
C PRO A 212 -12.82 -5.30 -7.66
N GLU A 213 -12.12 -6.44 -7.74
CA GLU A 213 -12.45 -7.56 -6.83
C GLU A 213 -12.12 -7.25 -5.37
N ALA A 214 -11.03 -6.52 -5.14
CA ALA A 214 -10.63 -6.07 -3.83
C ALA A 214 -10.17 -4.61 -3.82
N VAL A 215 -10.28 -3.97 -2.67
CA VAL A 215 -9.74 -2.65 -2.39
C VAL A 215 -8.80 -2.73 -1.21
N CYS A 216 -7.60 -2.18 -1.36
CA CYS A 216 -6.59 -2.11 -0.31
C CYS A 216 -6.53 -0.71 0.27
N ILE A 217 -7.03 -0.55 1.49
CA ILE A 217 -7.02 0.70 2.22
C ILE A 217 -5.63 0.92 2.82
N VAL A 218 -4.88 1.91 2.31
CA VAL A 218 -3.47 2.14 2.63
C VAL A 218 -3.32 3.01 3.89
N GLY A 219 -3.93 2.57 4.99
CA GLY A 219 -3.77 3.17 6.31
C GLY A 219 -5.04 3.21 7.14
N LYS A 220 -4.86 3.02 8.45
CA LYS A 220 -5.93 3.02 9.46
C LYS A 220 -6.86 4.23 9.40
N GLY A 221 -6.34 5.45 9.24
CA GLY A 221 -7.15 6.67 9.24
C GLY A 221 -8.15 6.75 8.09
N ILE A 222 -7.84 6.12 6.95
CA ILE A 222 -8.77 6.00 5.82
C ILE A 222 -9.89 5.03 6.19
N TRP A 223 -9.53 3.86 6.75
CA TRP A 223 -10.52 2.87 7.19
C TRP A 223 -11.44 3.40 8.28
N GLU A 224 -10.91 4.19 9.22
CA GLU A 224 -11.72 4.88 10.23
C GLU A 224 -12.73 5.86 9.61
N ALA A 225 -12.39 6.51 8.48
CA ALA A 225 -13.33 7.36 7.76
C ALA A 225 -14.42 6.56 7.07
N VAL A 226 -14.04 5.48 6.37
CA VAL A 226 -14.98 4.55 5.75
C VAL A 226 -15.93 3.98 6.79
N TRP A 227 -15.41 3.55 7.94
CA TRP A 227 -16.20 3.02 9.05
C TRP A 227 -17.22 4.04 9.57
N ARG A 228 -16.81 5.29 9.81
CA ARG A 228 -17.74 6.34 10.24
C ARG A 228 -18.86 6.58 9.23
N PHE A 229 -18.54 6.58 7.94
CA PHE A 229 -19.53 6.75 6.88
C PHE A 229 -20.52 5.60 6.85
N LYS A 230 -20.04 4.34 6.89
CA LYS A 230 -20.90 3.15 6.79
C LYS A 230 -21.74 2.89 8.04
N TYR A 231 -21.17 3.10 9.24
CA TYR A 231 -21.78 2.71 10.50
C TYR A 231 -22.23 3.89 11.37
N GLY A 232 -22.02 5.14 10.95
CA GLY A 232 -22.43 6.34 11.67
C GLY A 232 -21.70 6.60 12.99
N ARG A 233 -20.61 5.87 13.28
CA ARG A 233 -19.86 5.97 14.55
C ARG A 233 -18.37 5.72 14.36
N ASN A 234 -17.56 6.05 15.37
CA ASN A 234 -16.15 5.68 15.38
C ASN A 234 -15.97 4.17 15.59
N ILE A 235 -14.95 3.60 14.95
CA ILE A 235 -14.49 2.23 15.21
C ILE A 235 -13.86 2.16 16.61
N ARG A 236 -14.21 1.12 17.37
CA ARG A 236 -13.58 0.82 18.65
C ARG A 236 -12.24 0.11 18.43
N LYS A 237 -11.41 0.07 19.47
CA LYS A 237 -10.07 -0.50 19.36
C LYS A 237 -10.12 -2.01 19.09
N GLU A 238 -11.11 -2.68 19.65
CA GLU A 238 -11.32 -4.13 19.55
C GLU A 238 -11.89 -4.55 18.19
N GLU A 239 -12.54 -3.61 17.50
CA GLU A 239 -13.11 -3.81 16.16
C GLU A 239 -12.08 -3.59 15.06
N PHE A 240 -11.04 -2.80 15.34
CA PHE A 240 -10.00 -2.53 14.37
C PHE A 240 -9.01 -3.69 14.25
N ARG A 241 -8.84 -4.17 13.02
CA ARG A 241 -7.76 -5.09 12.64
C ARG A 241 -7.20 -4.75 11.27
N TYR A 242 -5.89 -4.95 11.10
CA TYR A 242 -5.28 -5.01 9.77
C TYR A 242 -5.67 -6.32 9.08
N GLY A 243 -5.58 -6.34 7.75
CA GLY A 243 -5.90 -7.51 6.95
C GLY A 243 -7.30 -7.44 6.33
N TRP A 244 -7.82 -8.61 5.95
CA TRP A 244 -9.16 -8.76 5.39
C TRP A 244 -10.25 -8.37 6.40
N GLN A 245 -11.19 -7.55 5.94
CA GLN A 245 -12.38 -7.17 6.68
C GLN A 245 -13.55 -8.09 6.33
N ASP A 246 -14.58 -8.07 7.16
CA ASP A 246 -15.80 -8.85 6.96
C ASP A 246 -16.62 -8.32 5.76
N GLU A 247 -17.52 -9.14 5.20
CA GLU A 247 -18.26 -8.83 3.97
C GLU A 247 -19.21 -7.64 4.10
N GLU A 248 -19.63 -7.31 5.33
CA GLU A 248 -20.37 -6.09 5.65
C GLU A 248 -19.52 -4.84 5.36
N GLY A 249 -18.20 -4.97 5.40
CA GLY A 249 -17.24 -3.92 5.10
C GLY A 249 -17.03 -3.68 3.60
N ASN A 250 -17.45 -4.60 2.72
CA ASN A 250 -17.24 -4.49 1.27
C ASN A 250 -17.72 -3.14 0.71
N MET A 251 -16.95 -2.57 -0.22
CA MET A 251 -17.20 -1.23 -0.76
C MET A 251 -17.78 -1.28 -2.18
N GLY A 252 -18.67 -0.33 -2.47
CA GLY A 252 -19.33 -0.18 -3.77
C GLY A 252 -20.54 -1.08 -3.97
N LYS A 253 -21.20 -1.54 -2.89
CA LYS A 253 -22.39 -2.40 -3.01
C LYS A 253 -23.48 -1.71 -3.84
N GLN A 254 -23.91 -2.35 -4.93
CA GLN A 254 -24.95 -1.80 -5.80
C GLN A 254 -25.66 -2.90 -6.59
N GLY A 255 -26.99 -3.00 -6.44
CA GLY A 255 -27.79 -4.02 -7.13
C GLY A 255 -27.35 -5.43 -6.75
N HIS A 256 -26.94 -6.22 -7.74
CA HIS A 256 -26.43 -7.60 -7.56
C HIS A 256 -24.93 -7.66 -7.21
N TRP A 257 -24.24 -6.52 -7.14
CA TRP A 257 -22.82 -6.48 -6.81
C TRP A 257 -22.65 -6.34 -5.30
N GLU A 258 -22.10 -7.39 -4.68
CA GLU A 258 -21.84 -7.48 -3.22
C GLU A 258 -20.69 -6.61 -2.71
N GLY A 259 -20.12 -5.78 -3.60
CA GLY A 259 -19.02 -4.88 -3.29
C GLY A 259 -17.65 -5.55 -3.39
N SER A 260 -16.63 -4.72 -3.56
CA SER A 260 -15.23 -5.10 -3.51
C SER A 260 -14.82 -5.51 -2.09
N ARG A 261 -14.10 -6.62 -1.97
CA ARG A 261 -13.54 -7.09 -0.69
C ARG A 261 -12.55 -6.08 -0.14
N VAL A 262 -12.63 -5.76 1.15
CA VAL A 262 -11.73 -4.77 1.77
C VAL A 262 -10.55 -5.44 2.47
N PHE A 263 -9.35 -4.99 2.14
CA PHE A 263 -8.13 -5.25 2.89
C PHE A 263 -7.63 -3.94 3.52
N VAL A 264 -7.30 -3.94 4.81
CA VAL A 264 -6.74 -2.77 5.50
C VAL A 264 -5.26 -2.99 5.76
N ALA A 265 -4.44 -2.17 5.11
CA ALA A 265 -2.99 -2.21 5.23
C ALA A 265 -2.45 -1.07 6.11
N THR A 266 -1.15 -1.13 6.40
CA THR A 266 -0.46 -0.06 7.11
C THR A 266 -0.27 1.16 6.22
N SER A 267 -0.17 2.35 6.83
CA SER A 267 0.21 3.55 6.08
C SER A 267 1.65 3.46 5.58
N THR A 268 1.83 3.84 4.32
CA THR A 268 3.13 3.85 3.63
C THR A 268 3.90 5.15 3.80
N SER A 269 3.27 6.19 4.38
CA SER A 269 3.91 7.47 4.64
C SER A 269 5.10 7.32 5.60
N GLY A 270 6.21 7.99 5.29
CA GLY A 270 7.35 8.09 6.21
C GLY A 270 7.04 8.84 7.51
N LEU A 271 5.91 9.57 7.57
CA LEU A 271 5.42 10.19 8.80
C LEU A 271 4.78 9.16 9.77
N ALA A 272 4.32 8.03 9.24
CA ALA A 272 3.71 6.96 10.02
C ALA A 272 4.79 5.98 10.52
N ALA A 273 5.39 6.30 11.67
CA ALA A 273 6.51 5.58 12.26
C ALA A 273 6.12 4.65 13.44
N SER A 274 4.83 4.34 13.60
CA SER A 274 4.35 3.52 14.74
C SER A 274 4.70 2.03 14.63
N LEU A 275 4.88 1.51 13.42
CA LEU A 275 5.19 0.11 13.15
C LEU A 275 6.58 -0.04 12.54
N LYS A 276 7.28 -1.11 12.93
CA LYS A 276 8.58 -1.47 12.35
C LYS A 276 8.41 -1.92 10.90
N PRO A 277 9.46 -1.78 10.05
CA PRO A 277 9.41 -2.22 8.66
C PRO A 277 8.94 -3.67 8.47
N ALA A 278 9.48 -4.61 9.25
CA ALA A 278 9.09 -6.02 9.18
C ALA A 278 7.61 -6.26 9.54
N GLU A 279 7.04 -5.50 10.48
CA GLU A 279 5.62 -5.58 10.82
C GLU A 279 4.74 -5.06 9.68
N LYS A 280 5.19 -3.98 9.00
CA LYS A 280 4.50 -3.49 7.81
C LYS A 280 4.53 -4.54 6.71
N GLU A 281 5.68 -5.14 6.43
CA GLU A 281 5.82 -6.20 5.42
C GLU A 281 4.93 -7.42 5.74
N ALA A 282 4.90 -7.87 6.99
CA ALA A 282 4.04 -8.96 7.44
C ALA A 282 2.54 -8.66 7.26
N ILE A 283 2.11 -7.41 7.46
CA ILE A 283 0.72 -7.00 7.24
C ILE A 283 0.37 -6.97 5.74
N TRP A 284 1.30 -6.59 4.87
CA TRP A 284 1.04 -6.52 3.43
C TRP A 284 1.08 -7.89 2.73
N LYS A 285 1.89 -8.81 3.25
CA LYS A 285 2.16 -10.11 2.62
C LYS A 285 0.89 -10.92 2.27
N PRO A 286 -0.11 -11.11 3.16
CA PRO A 286 -1.30 -11.88 2.83
C PRO A 286 -2.12 -11.29 1.67
N PHE A 287 -2.09 -9.97 1.49
CA PHE A 287 -2.76 -9.33 0.36
C PHE A 287 -2.02 -9.62 -0.95
N GLY A 288 -0.69 -9.53 -0.93
CA GLY A 288 0.12 -9.84 -2.11
C GLY A 288 0.04 -11.30 -2.53
N GLU A 289 0.02 -12.24 -1.57
CA GLU A 289 -0.21 -13.67 -1.85
C GLU A 289 -1.59 -13.91 -2.48
N TRP A 290 -2.63 -13.24 -1.97
CA TRP A 290 -3.97 -13.33 -2.54
C TRP A 290 -4.02 -12.79 -3.98
N VAL A 291 -3.41 -11.63 -4.24
CA VAL A 291 -3.38 -11.04 -5.60
C VAL A 291 -2.62 -11.93 -6.58
N GLN A 292 -1.49 -12.52 -6.17
CA GLN A 292 -0.74 -13.47 -7.00
C GLN A 292 -1.61 -14.67 -7.39
N ARG A 293 -2.25 -15.30 -6.41
CA ARG A 293 -3.17 -16.42 -6.66
C ARG A 293 -4.34 -16.01 -7.58
N ARG A 294 -4.92 -14.82 -7.40
CA ARG A 294 -5.99 -14.33 -8.29
C ARG A 294 -5.53 -14.10 -9.72
N ARG A 295 -4.27 -13.69 -9.94
CA ARG A 295 -3.70 -13.58 -11.30
C ARG A 295 -3.56 -14.96 -11.94
N GLU A 296 -3.07 -15.95 -11.19
CA GLU A 296 -2.95 -17.33 -11.65
C GLU A 296 -4.31 -17.93 -12.00
N GLU A 297 -5.31 -17.78 -11.12
CA GLU A 297 -6.68 -18.25 -11.33
C GLU A 297 -7.35 -17.60 -12.55
N ARG A 298 -6.98 -16.36 -12.89
CA ARG A 298 -7.46 -15.65 -14.08
C ARG A 298 -6.67 -15.98 -15.35
N GLY A 299 -5.59 -16.77 -15.27
CA GLY A 299 -4.66 -16.97 -16.38
C GLY A 299 -4.08 -15.64 -16.88
N PHE A 300 -3.83 -14.69 -15.98
CA PHE A 300 -3.44 -13.34 -16.35
C PHE A 300 -2.09 -13.31 -17.05
N VAL A 301 -2.06 -12.74 -18.24
CA VAL A 301 -0.83 -12.44 -19.00
C VAL A 301 -0.63 -10.93 -19.01
N PRO A 302 0.52 -10.40 -18.53
CA PRO A 302 0.81 -8.98 -18.60
C PRO A 302 0.69 -8.46 -20.02
N ARG A 303 -0.09 -7.38 -20.21
CA ARG A 303 -0.15 -6.71 -21.51
C ARG A 303 1.17 -5.98 -21.74
N LYS A 304 1.69 -6.06 -22.97
CA LYS A 304 2.78 -5.16 -23.40
C LYS A 304 2.27 -3.73 -23.26
N VAL A 305 3.00 -2.93 -22.49
CA VAL A 305 2.79 -1.48 -22.46
C VAL A 305 3.73 -0.97 -23.53
N ASP A 306 3.19 -0.58 -24.68
CA ASP A 306 3.97 0.08 -25.71
C ASP A 306 4.50 1.39 -25.10
N ASP A 307 5.81 1.60 -25.14
CA ASP A 307 6.47 2.80 -24.60
C ASP A 307 6.18 4.08 -25.44
N GLU A 308 5.15 4.06 -26.28
CA GLU A 308 4.73 5.19 -27.11
C GLU A 308 3.67 6.03 -26.41
N LEU A 309 4.13 7.07 -25.70
CA LEU A 309 3.31 8.26 -25.42
C LEU A 309 3.03 9.01 -26.73
N GLY A 310 2.02 8.54 -27.47
CA GLY A 310 1.35 9.28 -28.53
C GLY A 310 -0.06 9.67 -28.08
N GLU A 311 -0.37 10.96 -28.12
CA GLU A 311 -1.66 11.56 -27.76
C GLU A 311 -2.87 10.81 -28.36
N SER A 312 -3.54 9.97 -27.55
CA SER A 312 -4.90 9.53 -27.88
C SER A 312 -5.90 10.45 -27.18
N THR A 313 -6.30 11.48 -27.93
CA THR A 313 -7.39 12.41 -27.66
C THR A 313 -8.64 11.68 -27.12
N VAL A 314 -8.94 11.83 -25.83
CA VAL A 314 -10.26 11.53 -25.30
C VAL A 314 -11.20 12.59 -25.85
N LYS A 315 -12.03 12.24 -26.83
CA LYS A 315 -13.12 13.10 -27.30
C LYS A 315 -14.09 13.33 -26.14
N VAL A 316 -14.09 14.54 -25.61
CA VAL A 316 -15.13 15.04 -24.71
C VAL A 316 -16.42 15.12 -25.53
N GLN A 317 -17.38 14.24 -25.22
CA GLN A 317 -18.73 14.32 -25.80
C GLN A 317 -19.37 15.62 -25.30
N GLY A 318 -19.62 16.54 -26.23
CA GLY A 318 -20.13 17.88 -25.97
C GLY A 318 -21.51 17.88 -25.31
N VAL A 319 -21.67 18.81 -24.38
CA VAL A 319 -22.93 19.22 -23.75
C VAL A 319 -23.88 19.73 -24.84
N ILE A 320 -25.07 19.13 -24.93
CA ILE A 320 -26.16 19.58 -25.78
C ILE A 320 -26.67 20.93 -25.22
N LYS A 321 -26.42 22.02 -25.95
CA LYS A 321 -27.14 23.29 -25.75
C LYS A 321 -28.48 23.20 -26.48
N THR A 322 -29.57 23.32 -25.74
CA THR A 322 -30.90 23.57 -26.28
C THR A 322 -31.03 25.04 -26.68
N GLU A 323 -31.08 25.32 -27.98
CA GLU A 323 -31.54 26.62 -28.48
C GLU A 323 -33.07 26.63 -28.52
N GLY A 324 -33.68 27.52 -27.72
CA GLY A 324 -35.09 27.83 -27.77
C GLY A 324 -35.39 28.71 -28.99
N GLY A 325 -36.01 28.12 -30.00
CA GLY A 325 -36.53 28.84 -31.16
C GLY A 325 -37.79 29.63 -30.81
N ALA A 326 -37.73 30.93 -31.05
CA ALA A 326 -38.89 31.80 -31.13
C ALA A 326 -39.81 31.37 -32.28
N ARG A 327 -41.12 31.31 -32.04
CA ARG A 327 -42.13 31.35 -33.10
C ARG A 327 -43.23 32.32 -32.70
N THR A 328 -43.24 33.44 -33.42
CA THR A 328 -44.35 34.36 -33.59
C THR A 328 -45.37 33.73 -34.54
N MET A 329 -46.62 33.63 -34.10
CA MET A 329 -47.83 34.10 -34.78
C MET A 329 -48.88 34.36 -33.71
#